data_AF-A0A9D0P1K0-F1
#
_entry.id   AF-A0A9D0P1K0-F1
#
_cell.length_a   1.000
_cell.length_b   1.000
_cell.length_c   1.000
_cell.angle_alpha   90.00
_cell.angle_beta   90.00
_cell.angle_gamma   90.00
#
_symmetry.space_group_name_H-M   'P 1'
#
loop_
_entity.id
_entity.type
_entity.pdbx_description
1 polymer ?
#
loop_
_entity_poly.entity_id
_entity_poly.type
_entity_poly.pdbx_seq_one_letter_code
_entity_poly.pdbx_strand_id
1 'polypeptide(L)' 'VTGSAHCTLAPFWFERLGKTEMLGYQASSRGGEVTVKLRRDRVLLSGEAVTVFRGEGYV' A
#
# COMPACT_ATOMS: atom_id res chain seq x y z
N VAL A 1 -6.08 2.88 4.84
CA VAL A 1 -4.87 2.81 3.99
C VAL A 1 -4.91 3.90 2.94
N THR A 2 -3.79 4.57 2.71
CA THR A 2 -3.61 5.67 1.74
C THR A 2 -2.48 5.26 0.80
N GLY A 3 -2.82 4.66 -0.35
CA GLY A 3 -1.83 4.10 -1.27
C GLY A 3 -0.85 5.13 -1.83
N SER A 4 -1.33 6.31 -2.23
CA SER A 4 -0.47 7.38 -2.76
C SER A 4 0.63 7.82 -1.78
N ALA A 5 0.33 7.90 -0.49
CA ALA A 5 1.33 8.21 0.54
C ALA A 5 2.46 7.17 0.58
N HIS A 6 2.14 5.89 0.35
CA HIS A 6 3.13 4.82 0.32
C HIS A 6 4.04 4.90 -0.91
N CYS A 7 3.59 5.47 -2.03
CA CYS A 7 4.45 5.74 -3.19
C CYS A 7 5.56 6.78 -2.86
N THR A 8 5.28 7.73 -1.97
CA THR A 8 6.25 8.75 -1.54
C THR A 8 7.14 8.24 -0.41
N LEU A 9 6.58 7.49 0.54
CA LEU A 9 7.31 6.97 1.70
C LEU A 9 8.23 5.81 1.37
N ALA A 10 7.87 4.96 0.41
CA ALA A 10 8.64 3.76 0.10
C ALA A 10 10.09 4.08 -0.36
N PRO A 11 10.34 4.99 -1.32
CA PRO A 11 11.71 5.35 -1.71
C PRO A 11 12.54 5.91 -0.54
N PHE A 12 11.94 6.77 0.30
CA PHE A 12 12.58 7.35 1.47
C PHE A 12 13.12 6.27 2.44
N TRP A 13 12.31 5.23 2.68
CA TRP A 13 12.68 4.14 3.58
C TRP A 13 13.56 3.08 2.92
N PHE A 14 13.40 2.80 1.62
CA PHE A 14 14.26 1.88 0.87
C PHE A 14 15.72 2.31 0.92
N GLU A 15 16.00 3.61 0.73
CA GLU A 15 17.34 4.18 0.83
C GLU A 15 17.93 3.99 2.23
N ARG A 16 17.15 4.28 3.28
CA ARG A 16 17.61 4.23 4.68
C ARG A 16 17.80 2.82 5.22
N LEU A 17 16.98 1.88 4.76
CA LEU A 17 16.96 0.51 5.27
C LEU A 17 17.71 -0.46 4.36
N GLY A 18 18.18 -0.02 3.18
CA GLY A 18 18.85 -0.88 2.21
C GLY A 18 17.95 -1.99 1.67
N LYS A 19 16.63 -1.72 1.58
CA LYS A 19 15.61 -2.69 1.15
C LYS A 19 14.96 -2.25 -0.14
N THR A 20 14.45 -3.20 -0.91
CA THR A 20 13.64 -2.95 -2.11
C THR A 20 12.20 -3.44 -1.97
N GLU A 21 11.88 -4.07 -0.85
CA GLU A 21 10.55 -4.59 -0.52
C GLU A 21 10.32 -4.47 0.98
N MET A 22 9.14 -3.97 1.36
CA MET A 22 8.76 -3.76 2.76
C MET A 22 7.25 -3.95 2.93
N LEU A 23 6.85 -4.32 4.15
CA LEU A 23 5.47 -4.25 4.59
C LEU A 23 5.26 -2.91 5.31
N GLY A 24 4.37 -2.07 4.79
CA GLY A 24 3.93 -0.83 5.42
C GLY A 24 2.65 -1.06 6.24
N TYR A 25 2.61 -0.53 7.45
CA TYR A 25 1.40 -0.52 8.29
C TYR A 25 0.90 0.92 8.47
N GLN A 26 -0.34 1.17 8.07
CA GLN A 26 -1.00 2.44 8.32
C GLN A 26 -1.71 2.42 9.67
N ALA A 27 -1.09 3.07 10.66
CA ALA A 27 -1.57 3.19 12.04
C ALA A 27 -2.78 4.14 12.20
N SER A 28 -3.85 3.89 11.42
CA SER A 28 -5.18 4.48 11.64
C SER A 28 -6.01 3.59 12.56
N SER A 29 -7.15 4.09 13.07
CA SER A 29 -8.08 3.28 13.90
C SER A 29 -8.58 2.01 13.21
N ARG A 30 -8.72 2.03 11.87
CA ARG A 30 -9.07 0.86 11.06
C ARG A 30 -7.88 -0.01 10.67
N GLY A 31 -6.66 0.46 10.92
CA GLY A 31 -5.42 -0.17 10.48
C GLY A 31 -5.30 -0.32 8.97
N GLY A 32 -4.34 -1.14 8.58
CA GLY A 32 -4.23 -1.69 7.24
C GLY A 32 -2.79 -1.80 6.77
N GLU A 33 -2.51 -2.91 6.12
CA GLU A 33 -1.19 -3.27 5.62
C GLU A 33 -1.13 -3.07 4.11
N VAL A 34 0.05 -2.68 3.62
CA VAL A 34 0.34 -2.63 2.18
C VAL A 34 1.78 -3.08 1.96
N THR A 35 1.97 -4.03 1.07
CA THR A 35 3.30 -4.39 0.58
C THR A 35 3.74 -3.35 -0.44
N VAL A 36 4.94 -2.83 -0.27
CA VAL A 36 5.57 -1.88 -1.19
C VAL A 36 6.83 -2.50 -1.79
N LYS A 37 6.97 -2.41 -3.11
CA LYS A 37 8.12 -2.95 -3.83
C LYS A 37 8.67 -1.94 -4.83
N LEU A 38 9.98 -1.70 -4.79
CA LEU A 38 10.66 -0.91 -5.81
C LEU A 38 10.88 -1.77 -7.05
N ARG A 39 10.39 -1.31 -8.19
CA ARG A 39 10.65 -1.89 -9.50
C ARG A 39 11.14 -0.78 -10.43
N ARG A 40 12.46 -0.68 -10.57
CA ARG A 40 13.14 0.40 -11.31
C ARG A 40 12.73 1.76 -10.76
N ASP A 41 11.99 2.54 -11.54
CA ASP A 41 11.50 3.89 -11.25
C ASP A 41 10.08 3.90 -10.65
N ARG A 42 9.48 2.74 -10.37
CA ARG A 42 8.11 2.62 -9.87
C ARG A 42 8.03 1.91 -8.53
N VAL A 43 7.08 2.36 -7.72
CA VAL A 43 6.63 1.66 -6.51
C VAL A 43 5.39 0.85 -6.86
N LEU A 44 5.47 -0.47 -6.67
CA LEU A 44 4.31 -1.35 -6.75
C LEU A 44 3.69 -1.47 -5.37
N LEU A 45 2.36 -1.35 -5.31
CA LEU A 45 1.57 -1.53 -4.10
C LEU A 45 0.72 -2.79 -4.25
N SER A 46 0.69 -3.62 -3.23
CA SER A 46 -0.24 -4.74 -3.12
C SER A 46 -0.77 -4.86 -1.70
N GLY A 47 -1.98 -5.41 -1.56
CA GLY A 47 -2.61 -5.63 -0.27
C GLY A 47 -3.84 -6.50 -0.43
N GLU A 48 -4.29 -7.07 0.69
CA GLU A 48 -5.50 -7.87 0.74
C GLU A 48 -6.75 -7.00 0.61
N ALA A 49 -7.78 -7.55 -0.02
CA ALA A 49 -9.08 -6.90 -0.19
C ALA A 49 -10.19 -7.81 0.32
N VAL A 50 -11.20 -7.20 0.95
CA VAL A 50 -12.39 -7.91 1.46
C VAL A 50 -13.63 -7.24 0.90
N THR A 51 -14.48 -8.01 0.22
CA THR A 51 -15.80 -7.55 -0.21
C THR A 51 -16.70 -7.42 1.01
N VAL A 52 -17.03 -6.19 1.38
CA VAL A 52 -17.92 -5.89 2.51
C VAL A 52 -19.40 -5.89 2.13
N PHE A 53 -19.69 -5.59 0.87
CA PHE A 53 -21.04 -5.50 0.33
C PHE A 53 -21.03 -5.75 -1.17
N ARG A 54 -22.11 -6.34 -1.68
CA ARG A 54 -22.39 -6.50 -3.10
C ARG A 54 -23.86 -6.17 -3.33
N GLY A 55 -24.15 -5.41 -4.39
CA GLY A 55 -25.52 -5.04 -4.76
C GLY A 55 -25.68 -4.87 -6.26
N GLU A 56 -26.94 -4.68 -6.68
CA GLU A 56 -27.34 -4.39 -8.05
C GLU A 56 -27.92 -2.97 -8.11
N GLY A 57 -27.51 -2.19 -9.10
CA GLY A 57 -28.01 -0.84 -9.34
C GLY A 57 -28.89 -0.81 -10.59
N TYR A 58 -30.08 -0.23 -10.47
CA TYR A 58 -30.99 0.01 -11.60
C TYR A 58 -30.96 1.51 -11.94
N VAL A 59 -31.02 1.83 -13.23
CA VAL A 59 -31.02 3.20 -13.77
C VAL A 59 -32.40 3.52 -14.32
#